data_AF-A0A2D8C1T9-F1
#
_entry.id   AF-A0A2D8C1T9-F1
#
_cell.length_a   1.000
_cell.length_b   1.000
_cell.length_c   1.000
_cell.angle_alpha   90.00
_cell.angle_beta   90.00
_cell.angle_gamma   90.00
#
_symmetry.space_group_name_H-M   'P 1'
#
loop_
_entity.id
_entity.type
_entity.pdbx_description
1 polymer ?
#
loop_
_entity_poly.entity_id
_entity_poly.type
_entity_poly.pdbx_seq_one_letter_code
_entity_poly.pdbx_strand_id
1 'polypeptide(L)'
;MAKLESNSIIDIVIVGVLLLGAYEGYKQGFLLGILGLFGFVIAVILGFYFMDPLAAWLGENVESVNISYPVIGFLIIFVISLLLIRIVGWVLKKVMDLTILGTFDSFAGVLFGVVKAGFFLSLFLWFTKEFDFDFPKKWERNSEMIGYIEPWAPGVIDSVSPFFPEVESTKSSFDKLVEKVKDVTADR
;
A
#
# COMPACT_ATOMS: atom_id res chain seq x y z
N MET A 1 -25.53 -22.85 -13.21
CA MET A 1 -25.63 -22.60 -11.75
C MET A 1 -24.95 -23.74 -11.00
N ALA A 2 -23.63 -23.86 -11.10
CA ALA A 2 -22.89 -24.87 -10.36
C ALA A 2 -21.59 -24.27 -9.86
N LYS A 3 -21.27 -24.62 -8.60
CA LYS A 3 -19.98 -24.47 -7.92
C LYS A 3 -19.77 -23.26 -7.00
N LEU A 4 -20.71 -23.08 -6.06
CA LEU A 4 -20.44 -22.44 -4.77
C LEU A 4 -19.85 -23.46 -3.77
N GLU A 5 -18.80 -24.20 -4.17
CA GLU A 5 -18.07 -25.12 -3.28
C GLU A 5 -16.57 -24.76 -3.17
N SER A 6 -16.22 -23.47 -3.21
CA SER A 6 -14.86 -22.99 -2.92
C SER A 6 -14.79 -22.42 -1.49
N ASN A 7 -15.01 -23.25 -0.47
CA ASN A 7 -14.78 -22.83 0.91
C ASN A 7 -13.29 -23.00 1.29
N SER A 8 -12.41 -22.37 0.52
CA SER A 8 -11.05 -22.14 0.99
C SER A 8 -11.08 -20.97 1.96
N ILE A 9 -10.52 -21.16 3.16
CA ILE A 9 -10.42 -20.13 4.21
C ILE A 9 -9.85 -18.81 3.63
N ILE A 10 -8.98 -18.92 2.63
CA ILE A 10 -8.38 -17.80 1.91
C ILE A 10 -9.43 -16.98 1.14
N ASP A 11 -10.37 -17.61 0.43
CA ASP A 11 -11.42 -16.89 -0.31
C ASP A 11 -12.31 -16.09 0.65
N ILE A 12 -12.63 -16.67 1.81
CA ILE A 12 -13.39 -16.00 2.88
C ILE A 12 -12.61 -14.80 3.43
N VAL A 13 -11.30 -14.95 3.66
CA VAL A 13 -10.44 -13.85 4.11
C VAL A 13 -10.37 -12.75 3.06
N ILE A 14 -10.20 -13.10 1.79
CA ILE A 14 -10.16 -12.14 0.68
C ILE A 14 -11.46 -11.36 0.59
N VAL A 15 -12.61 -12.05 0.59
CA VAL A 15 -13.93 -11.40 0.60
C VAL A 15 -14.08 -10.50 1.84
N GLY A 16 -13.63 -10.98 3.00
CA GLY A 16 -13.63 -10.19 4.23
C GLY A 16 -12.83 -8.89 4.10
N VAL A 17 -11.61 -8.95 3.55
CA VAL A 17 -10.76 -7.77 3.30
C VAL A 17 -11.40 -6.81 2.30
N LEU A 18 -12.00 -7.32 1.22
CA LEU A 18 -12.69 -6.48 0.24
C LEU A 18 -13.94 -5.82 0.83
N LEU A 19 -14.71 -6.52 1.66
CA LEU A 19 -15.86 -5.96 2.36
C LEU A 19 -15.45 -4.90 3.40
N LEU A 20 -14.35 -5.13 4.12
CA LEU A 20 -13.76 -4.13 5.01
C LEU A 20 -13.33 -2.89 4.21
N GLY A 21 -12.67 -3.09 3.07
CA GLY A 21 -12.32 -2.02 2.14
C GLY A 21 -13.54 -1.24 1.64
N ALA A 22 -14.60 -1.94 1.23
CA ALA A 22 -15.88 -1.35 0.82
C ALA A 22 -16.50 -0.51 1.94
N TYR A 23 -16.53 -1.03 3.17
CA TYR A 23 -17.10 -0.36 4.33
C TYR A 23 -16.29 0.87 4.75
N GLU A 24 -14.97 0.75 4.75
CA GLU A 24 -14.08 1.86 5.04
C GLU A 24 -14.16 2.94 3.96
N GLY A 25 -14.24 2.52 2.70
CA GLY A 25 -14.47 3.41 1.55
C GLY A 25 -15.81 4.15 1.63
N TYR A 26 -16.89 3.48 2.04
CA TYR A 26 -18.19 4.13 2.28
C TYR A 26 -18.11 5.17 3.40
N LYS A 27 -17.39 4.87 4.49
CA LYS A 27 -17.24 5.79 5.63
C LYS A 27 -16.33 6.97 5.34
N GLN A 28 -15.26 6.73 4.58
CA GLN A 28 -14.29 7.76 4.22
C GLN A 28 -14.81 8.63 3.09
N GLY A 29 -15.51 8.06 2.11
CA GLY A 29 -15.88 8.75 0.88
C GLY A 29 -14.78 8.65 -0.20
N PHE A 30 -15.16 8.81 -1.46
CA PHE A 30 -14.26 8.66 -2.61
C PHE A 30 -13.15 9.70 -2.63
N LEU A 31 -13.49 10.99 -2.53
CA LEU A 31 -12.53 12.10 -2.58
C LEU A 31 -11.48 12.00 -1.47
N LEU A 32 -11.92 11.68 -0.26
CA LEU A 32 -11.01 11.50 0.87
C LEU A 32 -10.20 10.21 0.78
N GLY A 33 -10.78 9.16 0.22
CA GLY A 33 -10.06 7.92 -0.09
C GLY A 33 -8.90 8.18 -1.06
N ILE A 34 -9.16 8.93 -2.14
CA ILE A 34 -8.16 9.32 -3.13
C ILE A 34 -7.12 10.26 -2.53
N LEU A 35 -7.53 11.30 -1.80
CA LEU A 35 -6.62 12.21 -1.14
C LEU A 35 -5.71 11.47 -0.15
N GLY A 36 -6.26 10.50 0.59
CA GLY A 36 -5.50 9.66 1.50
C GLY A 36 -4.48 8.78 0.78
N LEU A 37 -4.84 8.22 -0.39
CA LEU A 37 -3.92 7.41 -1.20
C LEU A 37 -2.78 8.27 -1.78
N PHE A 38 -3.10 9.40 -2.41
CA PHE A 38 -2.09 10.34 -2.91
C PHE A 38 -1.24 10.89 -1.78
N GLY A 39 -1.86 11.25 -0.67
CA GLY A 39 -1.17 11.70 0.53
C GLY A 39 -0.20 10.65 1.06
N PHE A 40 -0.59 9.38 1.11
CA PHE A 40 0.33 8.30 1.48
C PHE A 40 1.54 8.24 0.53
N VAL A 41 1.33 8.29 -0.79
CA VAL A 41 2.42 8.31 -1.77
C VAL A 41 3.33 9.51 -1.57
N ILE A 42 2.77 10.71 -1.39
CA ILE A 42 3.52 11.94 -1.10
C ILE A 42 4.32 11.78 0.19
N ALA A 43 3.74 11.21 1.25
CA ALA A 43 4.43 10.99 2.51
C ALA A 43 5.62 10.03 2.35
N VAL A 44 5.47 8.97 1.54
CA VAL A 44 6.58 8.04 1.23
C VAL A 44 7.69 8.78 0.47
N ILE A 45 7.35 9.55 -0.57
CA ILE A 45 8.32 10.33 -1.35
C ILE A 45 9.06 11.32 -0.46
N LEU A 46 8.34 12.07 0.38
CA LEU A 46 8.96 13.02 1.33
C LEU A 46 9.83 12.28 2.35
N GLY A 47 9.39 11.12 2.83
CA GLY A 47 10.17 10.26 3.71
C GLY A 47 11.52 9.90 3.09
N PHE A 48 11.53 9.42 1.85
CA PHE A 48 12.76 9.08 1.14
C PHE A 48 13.61 10.32 0.83
N TYR A 49 12.99 11.43 0.43
CA TYR A 49 13.72 12.65 0.09
C TYR A 49 14.43 13.28 1.31
N PHE A 50 13.81 13.23 2.50
CA PHE A 50 14.34 13.85 3.71
C PHE A 50 15.02 12.87 4.68
N MET A 51 15.14 11.59 4.33
CA MET A 51 15.76 10.60 5.22
C MET A 51 17.23 10.91 5.53
N ASP A 52 18.03 11.28 4.53
CA ASP A 52 19.46 11.54 4.70
C ASP A 52 19.73 12.87 5.43
N PRO A 53 19.09 14.01 5.07
CA PRO A 53 19.24 15.25 5.82
C PRO A 53 18.87 15.10 7.30
N LEU A 54 17.77 14.39 7.60
CA LEU A 54 17.34 14.19 8.97
C LEU A 54 18.26 13.22 9.72
N ALA A 55 18.78 12.19 9.06
CA ALA A 55 19.75 11.28 9.63
C ALA A 55 21.07 11.98 10.01
N ALA A 56 21.56 12.87 9.16
CA ALA A 56 22.75 13.68 9.46
C ALA A 56 22.53 14.56 10.70
N TRP A 57 21.39 15.26 10.76
CA TRP A 57 21.02 16.07 11.91
C TRP A 57 20.91 15.24 13.21
N LEU A 58 20.30 14.04 13.14
CA LEU A 58 20.19 13.13 14.29
C LEU A 58 21.56 12.62 14.75
N GLY A 59 22.46 12.28 13.81
CA GLY A 59 23.80 11.78 14.13
C GLY A 59 24.68 12.81 14.83
N GLU A 60 24.49 14.09 14.54
CA GLU A 60 25.22 15.19 15.19
C GLU A 60 24.66 15.55 16.58
N ASN A 61 23.37 15.30 16.83
CA ASN A 61 22.67 15.79 18.02
C ASN A 61 22.21 14.69 19.00
N VAL A 62 22.33 13.41 18.63
CA VAL A 62 21.85 12.27 19.43
C VAL A 62 22.94 11.22 19.60
N GLU A 63 23.59 11.22 20.77
CA GLU A 63 24.72 10.33 21.12
C GLU A 63 24.36 8.84 21.23
N SER A 64 23.08 8.46 21.21
CA SER A 64 22.65 7.09 21.46
C SER A 64 21.55 6.60 20.52
N VAL A 65 21.88 6.26 19.27
CA VAL A 65 21.08 5.31 18.48
C VAL A 65 21.98 4.43 17.61
N ASN A 66 21.99 3.13 17.90
CA ASN A 66 22.90 2.16 17.31
C ASN A 66 22.29 1.38 16.13
N ILE A 67 21.27 1.92 15.44
CA ILE A 67 20.62 1.27 14.29
C ILE A 67 20.14 2.34 13.29
N SER A 68 20.66 2.27 12.06
CA SER A 68 20.27 3.00 10.83
C SER A 68 19.50 4.32 10.99
N TYR A 69 20.22 5.40 11.33
CA TYR A 69 19.70 6.79 11.32
C TYR A 69 18.87 7.15 10.07
N PRO A 70 19.20 6.71 8.83
CA PRO A 70 18.37 6.99 7.66
C PRO A 70 16.96 6.38 7.74
N VAL A 71 16.82 5.15 8.26
CA VAL A 71 15.50 4.51 8.43
C VAL A 71 14.66 5.27 9.45
N ILE A 72 15.29 5.74 10.53
CA ILE A 72 14.61 6.55 11.55
C ILE A 72 14.20 7.91 10.97
N GLY A 73 15.07 8.55 10.21
CA GLY A 73 14.78 9.80 9.51
C GLY A 73 13.59 9.66 8.56
N PHE A 74 13.59 8.60 7.74
CA PHE A 74 12.47 8.24 6.89
C PHE A 74 11.17 8.10 7.70
N LEU A 75 11.18 7.31 8.78
CA LEU A 75 9.99 7.06 9.59
C LEU A 75 9.43 8.33 10.24
N ILE A 76 10.30 9.19 10.75
CA ILE A 76 9.89 10.47 11.37
C ILE A 76 9.19 11.35 10.34
N ILE A 77 9.82 11.60 9.18
CA ILE A 77 9.26 12.45 8.13
C ILE A 77 7.97 11.85 7.57
N PHE A 78 7.96 10.55 7.33
CA PHE A 78 6.81 9.82 6.84
C PHE A 78 5.61 9.99 7.79
N VAL A 79 5.81 9.75 9.09
CA VAL A 79 4.74 9.89 10.10
C VAL A 79 4.26 11.33 10.19
N ILE A 80 5.16 12.32 10.26
CA ILE A 80 4.79 13.74 10.29
C ILE A 80 3.97 14.11 9.06
N SER A 81 4.41 13.70 7.88
CA SER A 81 3.73 13.97 6.61
C SER A 81 2.33 13.36 6.58
N LEU A 82 2.19 12.10 7.01
CA LEU A 82 0.89 11.44 7.15
C LEU A 82 -0.05 12.17 8.12
N LEU A 83 0.47 12.65 9.25
CA LEU A 83 -0.32 13.42 10.20
C LEU A 83 -0.84 14.72 9.57
N LEU A 84 0.01 15.46 8.86
CA LEU A 84 -0.37 16.69 8.16
C LEU A 84 -1.45 16.43 7.10
N ILE A 85 -1.25 15.43 6.26
CA ILE A 85 -2.23 15.02 5.24
C ILE A 85 -3.56 14.65 5.88
N ARG A 86 -3.54 13.93 7.00
CA ARG A 86 -4.75 13.52 7.71
C ARG A 86 -5.51 14.71 8.28
N ILE A 87 -4.80 15.72 8.78
CA ILE A 87 -5.41 16.98 9.25
C ILE A 87 -6.10 17.68 8.07
N VAL A 88 -5.41 17.82 6.93
CA VAL A 88 -5.98 18.42 5.71
C VAL A 88 -7.23 17.66 5.24
N GLY A 89 -7.15 16.32 5.19
CA GLY A 89 -8.27 15.46 4.83
C GLY A 89 -9.45 15.60 5.79
N TRP A 90 -9.21 15.71 7.09
CA TRP A 90 -10.28 15.93 8.07
C TRP A 90 -11.00 17.27 7.86
N VAL A 91 -10.27 18.35 7.57
CA VAL A 91 -10.86 19.65 7.23
C VAL A 91 -11.69 19.54 5.96
N LEU A 92 -11.15 18.91 4.91
CA LEU A 92 -11.86 18.73 3.64
C LEU A 92 -13.15 17.92 3.82
N LYS A 93 -13.12 16.87 4.65
CA LYS A 93 -14.30 16.06 4.97
C LYS A 93 -15.44 16.92 5.51
N LYS A 94 -15.13 17.79 6.47
CA LYS A 94 -16.11 18.66 7.09
C LYS A 94 -16.76 19.61 6.09
N VAL A 95 -16.04 20.04 5.06
CA VAL A 95 -16.59 20.88 3.99
C VAL A 95 -17.48 20.06 3.06
N MET A 96 -17.06 18.84 2.71
CA MET A 96 -17.80 17.96 1.81
C MET A 96 -19.12 17.47 2.38
N ASP A 97 -19.14 17.13 3.66
CA ASP A 97 -20.34 16.64 4.38
C ASP A 97 -21.46 17.70 4.44
N LEU A 98 -21.15 18.98 4.17
CA LEU A 98 -22.13 20.06 4.10
C LEU A 98 -22.84 20.15 2.74
N THR A 99 -22.41 19.36 1.76
CA THR A 99 -22.95 19.39 0.39
C THR A 99 -23.79 18.15 0.09
N ILE A 100 -24.71 18.25 -0.87
CA ILE A 100 -25.51 17.10 -1.37
C ILE A 100 -24.59 16.02 -2.00
N LEU A 101 -23.34 16.36 -2.34
CA LEU A 101 -22.38 15.40 -2.87
C LEU A 101 -21.93 14.34 -1.86
N GLY A 102 -22.10 14.55 -0.55
CA GLY A 102 -21.64 13.59 0.47
C GLY A 102 -22.18 12.17 0.28
N THR A 103 -23.45 12.01 -0.10
CA THR A 103 -24.03 10.69 -0.34
C THR A 103 -23.46 10.02 -1.59
N PHE A 104 -23.29 10.77 -2.68
CA PHE A 104 -22.72 10.23 -3.92
C PHE A 104 -21.23 9.88 -3.75
N ASP A 105 -20.50 10.71 -3.00
CA ASP A 105 -19.10 10.49 -2.63
C ASP A 105 -18.92 9.20 -1.81
N SER A 106 -19.82 8.92 -0.86
CA SER A 106 -19.81 7.66 -0.09
C SER A 106 -20.06 6.43 -0.97
N PHE A 107 -20.97 6.51 -1.95
CA PHE A 107 -21.21 5.40 -2.89
C PHE A 107 -20.01 5.15 -3.81
N ALA A 108 -19.43 6.19 -4.40
CA ALA A 108 -18.18 6.07 -5.14
C ALA A 108 -17.03 5.56 -4.24
N GLY A 109 -17.07 5.92 -2.96
CA GLY A 109 -16.15 5.47 -1.93
C GLY A 109 -16.18 3.97 -1.72
N VAL A 110 -17.34 3.31 -1.82
CA VAL A 110 -17.45 1.84 -1.77
C VAL A 110 -16.59 1.20 -2.85
N LEU A 111 -16.79 1.61 -4.10
CA LEU A 111 -16.06 1.03 -5.24
C LEU A 111 -14.56 1.29 -5.12
N PHE A 112 -14.19 2.53 -4.79
CA PHE A 112 -12.79 2.87 -4.58
C PHE A 112 -12.16 2.11 -3.42
N GLY A 113 -12.90 1.90 -2.33
CA GLY A 113 -12.44 1.12 -1.18
C GLY A 113 -12.16 -0.34 -1.53
N VAL A 114 -13.01 -0.96 -2.36
CA VAL A 114 -12.77 -2.31 -2.90
C VAL A 114 -11.53 -2.32 -3.79
N VAL A 115 -11.40 -1.36 -4.72
CA VAL A 115 -10.23 -1.24 -5.61
C VAL A 115 -8.94 -1.09 -4.81
N LYS A 116 -8.95 -0.19 -3.84
CA LYS A 116 -7.83 0.07 -2.92
C LYS A 116 -7.47 -1.17 -2.13
N ALA A 117 -8.43 -1.85 -1.51
CA ALA A 117 -8.18 -3.06 -0.73
C ALA A 117 -7.64 -4.21 -1.59
N GLY A 118 -8.21 -4.41 -2.78
CA GLY A 118 -7.71 -5.40 -3.73
C GLY A 118 -6.29 -5.07 -4.22
N PHE A 119 -5.97 -3.80 -4.46
CA PHE A 119 -4.61 -3.38 -4.80
C PHE A 119 -3.61 -3.69 -3.67
N PHE A 120 -3.92 -3.35 -2.42
CA PHE A 120 -3.03 -3.68 -1.29
C PHE A 120 -2.89 -5.18 -1.06
N LEU A 121 -3.98 -5.94 -1.26
CA LEU A 121 -3.95 -7.40 -1.18
C LEU A 121 -3.09 -8.00 -2.31
N SER A 122 -3.21 -7.47 -3.52
CA SER A 122 -2.39 -7.83 -4.68
C SER A 122 -0.91 -7.55 -4.41
N LEU A 123 -0.60 -6.35 -3.89
CA LEU A 123 0.75 -5.95 -3.52
C LEU A 123 1.34 -6.87 -2.44
N PHE A 124 0.52 -7.24 -1.44
CA PHE A 124 0.92 -8.17 -0.40
C PHE A 124 1.23 -9.56 -0.97
N LEU A 125 0.36 -10.10 -1.83
CA LEU A 125 0.58 -11.38 -2.49
C LEU A 125 1.85 -11.36 -3.35
N TRP A 126 2.05 -10.32 -4.15
CA TRP A 126 3.25 -10.15 -4.95
C TRP A 126 4.52 -10.13 -4.09
N PHE A 127 4.53 -9.35 -3.00
CA PHE A 127 5.64 -9.33 -2.06
C PHE A 127 5.92 -10.71 -1.45
N THR A 128 4.87 -11.45 -1.07
CA THR A 128 5.07 -12.78 -0.48
C THR A 128 5.69 -13.79 -1.45
N LYS A 129 5.41 -13.69 -2.76
CA LYS A 129 6.07 -14.51 -3.80
C LYS A 129 7.52 -14.11 -3.97
N GLU A 130 7.79 -12.81 -3.96
CA GLU A 130 9.13 -12.27 -4.22
C GLU A 130 10.13 -12.68 -3.13
N PHE A 131 9.70 -12.80 -1.88
CA PHE A 131 10.53 -13.28 -0.76
C PHE A 131 10.46 -14.79 -0.50
N ASP A 132 9.89 -15.56 -1.45
CA ASP A 132 9.77 -17.03 -1.41
C ASP A 132 9.15 -17.58 -0.11
N PHE A 133 8.17 -16.85 0.46
CA PHE A 133 7.40 -17.36 1.59
C PHE A 133 6.61 -18.61 1.14
N ASP A 134 6.44 -19.61 2.03
CA ASP A 134 5.75 -20.87 1.70
C ASP A 134 4.22 -20.76 1.64
N PHE A 135 3.65 -19.72 2.25
CA PHE A 135 2.19 -19.54 2.38
C PHE A 135 1.46 -19.28 1.05
N PRO A 136 1.96 -18.44 0.11
CA PRO A 136 1.33 -18.17 -1.18
C PRO A 136 1.17 -19.41 -2.06
N LYS A 137 2.20 -20.29 -2.12
CA LYS A 137 2.14 -21.54 -2.90
C LYS A 137 1.04 -22.48 -2.41
N LYS A 138 0.79 -22.51 -1.09
CA LYS A 138 -0.33 -23.27 -0.50
C LYS A 138 -1.68 -22.60 -0.72
N TRP A 139 -1.72 -21.28 -0.83
CA TRP A 139 -2.96 -20.53 -1.01
C TRP A 139 -3.45 -20.52 -2.46
N GLU A 140 -2.55 -20.32 -3.42
CA GLU A 140 -2.84 -20.37 -4.86
C GLU A 140 -3.46 -21.69 -5.30
N ARG A 141 -2.98 -22.80 -4.72
CA ARG A 141 -3.49 -24.14 -5.06
C ARG A 141 -4.94 -24.37 -4.60
N ASN A 142 -5.45 -23.52 -3.71
CA ASN A 142 -6.74 -23.69 -3.05
C ASN A 142 -7.70 -22.51 -3.31
N SER A 143 -7.26 -21.40 -3.90
CA SER A 143 -8.06 -20.17 -4.04
C SER A 143 -8.14 -19.71 -5.48
N GLU A 144 -9.37 -19.64 -6.02
CA GLU A 144 -9.63 -19.09 -7.35
C GLU A 144 -9.57 -17.54 -7.34
N MET A 145 -9.83 -16.91 -6.19
CA MET A 145 -9.86 -15.45 -6.06
C MET A 145 -8.48 -14.81 -6.20
N ILE A 146 -7.40 -15.53 -5.88
CA ILE A 146 -6.03 -15.03 -6.05
C ILE A 146 -5.77 -14.64 -7.50
N GLY A 147 -6.23 -15.44 -8.48
CA GLY A 147 -6.02 -15.16 -9.90
C GLY A 147 -6.68 -13.87 -10.38
N TYR A 148 -7.75 -13.40 -9.74
CA TYR A 148 -8.42 -12.15 -10.08
C TYR A 148 -7.76 -10.92 -9.47
N ILE A 149 -7.08 -11.07 -8.33
CA ILE A 149 -6.51 -9.98 -7.54
C ILE A 149 -5.03 -9.75 -7.86
N GLU A 150 -4.28 -10.83 -8.14
CA GLU A 150 -2.86 -10.77 -8.52
C GLU A 150 -2.53 -9.73 -9.62
N PRO A 151 -3.31 -9.57 -10.70
CA PRO A 151 -2.92 -8.64 -11.76
C PRO A 151 -3.10 -7.15 -11.41
N TRP A 152 -3.72 -6.82 -10.28
CA TRP A 152 -4.05 -5.42 -9.95
C TRP A 152 -2.82 -4.59 -9.63
N ALA A 153 -1.89 -5.11 -8.82
CA ALA A 153 -0.66 -4.41 -8.47
C ALA A 153 0.23 -4.10 -9.70
N PRO A 154 0.61 -5.08 -10.54
CA PRO A 154 1.38 -4.79 -11.75
C PRO A 154 0.60 -3.91 -12.73
N GLY A 155 -0.71 -4.12 -12.90
CA GLY A 155 -1.52 -3.27 -13.79
C GLY A 155 -1.53 -1.79 -13.37
N VAL A 156 -1.57 -1.49 -12.07
CA VAL A 156 -1.44 -0.12 -11.55
C VAL A 156 -0.03 0.43 -11.76
N ILE A 157 1.01 -0.35 -11.46
CA ILE A 157 2.41 0.08 -11.65
C ILE A 157 2.67 0.42 -13.12
N ASP A 158 2.26 -0.45 -14.04
CA ASP A 158 2.44 -0.26 -15.48
C ASP A 158 1.67 0.98 -15.99
N SER A 159 0.47 1.23 -15.46
CA SER A 159 -0.34 2.40 -15.82
C SER A 159 0.26 3.74 -15.34
N VAL A 160 1.00 3.73 -14.21
CA VAL A 160 1.58 4.93 -13.60
C VAL A 160 3.01 5.18 -14.11
N SER A 161 3.71 4.14 -14.56
CA SER A 161 5.09 4.22 -15.10
C SER A 161 5.32 5.34 -16.14
N PRO A 162 4.42 5.62 -17.11
CA PRO A 162 4.67 6.65 -18.12
C PRO A 162 4.67 8.08 -17.54
N PHE A 163 4.04 8.27 -16.39
CA PHE A 163 3.94 9.57 -15.72
C PHE A 163 5.07 9.79 -14.71
N PHE A 164 5.69 8.71 -14.22
CA PHE A 164 6.75 8.75 -13.21
C PHE A 164 7.86 7.74 -13.55
N PRO A 165 8.82 8.11 -14.42
CA PRO A 165 9.91 7.22 -14.87
C PRO A 165 10.78 6.66 -13.72
N GLU A 166 10.85 7.39 -12.60
CA GLU A 166 11.56 6.98 -11.37
C GLU A 166 11.02 5.68 -10.75
N VAL A 167 9.78 5.29 -11.07
CA VAL A 167 9.19 4.03 -10.59
C VAL A 167 9.92 2.83 -11.21
N GLU A 168 10.39 2.95 -12.45
CA GLU A 168 11.09 1.89 -13.16
C GLU A 168 12.53 1.70 -12.63
N SER A 169 13.20 2.80 -12.28
CA SER A 169 14.52 2.77 -11.62
C SER A 169 14.44 2.12 -10.23
N THR A 170 13.38 2.44 -9.48
CA THR A 170 13.11 1.86 -8.15
C THR A 170 12.82 0.36 -8.24
N LYS A 171 11.99 -0.07 -9.21
CA LYS A 171 11.69 -1.49 -9.47
C LYS A 171 12.97 -2.29 -9.73
N SER A 172 13.81 -1.81 -10.64
CA SER A 172 15.07 -2.50 -10.98
C SER A 172 16.06 -2.60 -9.80
N SER A 173 16.04 -1.61 -8.90
CA SER A 173 16.86 -1.60 -7.68
C SER A 173 16.34 -2.59 -6.65
N PHE A 174 15.00 -2.71 -6.55
CA PHE A 174 14.34 -3.68 -5.69
C PHE A 174 14.60 -5.12 -6.15
N ASP A 175 14.47 -5.39 -7.45
CA ASP A 175 14.73 -6.73 -8.03
C ASP A 175 16.15 -7.21 -7.71
N LYS A 176 17.16 -6.33 -7.87
CA LYS A 176 18.56 -6.62 -7.51
C LYS A 176 18.76 -6.89 -6.02
N LEU A 177 18.05 -6.16 -5.15
CA LEU A 177 18.11 -6.40 -3.71
C LEU A 177 17.53 -7.75 -3.34
N VAL A 178 16.40 -8.13 -3.94
CA VAL A 178 15.80 -9.44 -3.70
C VAL A 178 16.70 -10.56 -4.20
N GLU A 179 17.26 -10.44 -5.40
CA GLU A 179 18.21 -11.43 -5.94
C GLU A 179 19.41 -11.61 -5.01
N LYS A 180 19.98 -10.50 -4.52
CA LYS A 180 21.09 -10.53 -3.55
C LYS A 180 20.69 -11.18 -2.22
N VAL A 181 19.48 -10.94 -1.73
CA VAL A 181 18.97 -11.58 -0.51
C VAL A 181 18.79 -13.07 -0.74
N LYS A 182 18.16 -13.47 -1.86
CA LYS A 182 17.96 -14.87 -2.26
C LYS A 182 19.27 -15.63 -2.31
N ASP A 183 20.31 -15.10 -2.96
CA ASP A 183 21.64 -15.72 -3.03
C ASP A 183 22.25 -15.95 -1.63
N VAL A 184 22.13 -14.99 -0.72
CA VAL A 184 22.64 -15.10 0.66
C VAL A 184 21.86 -16.12 1.49
N THR A 185 20.55 -16.27 1.26
CA THR A 185 19.73 -17.30 1.92
C THR A 185 19.80 -18.68 1.27
N ALA A 186 20.14 -18.78 -0.01
CA ALA A 186 20.24 -20.04 -0.75
C ALA A 186 21.59 -20.77 -0.52
N ASP A 187 22.62 -20.04 -0.06
CA ASP A 187 23.93 -20.60 0.34
C ASP A 187 23.96 -21.10 1.81
N ARG A 188 22.79 -21.36 2.41
CA ARG A 188 22.62 -21.91 3.77
C ARG A 188 21.77 -23.16 3.82
#